data_AF-A0A1G8K4L7-F1
#
_entry.id   AF-A0A1G8K4L7-F1
#
_cell.length_a   1.000
_cell.length_b   1.000
_cell.length_c   1.000
_cell.angle_alpha   90.00
_cell.angle_beta   90.00
_cell.angle_gamma   90.00
#
_symmetry.space_group_name_H-M   'P 1'
#
loop_
_entity.id
_entity.type
_entity.pdbx_description
1 polymer ?
#
loop_
_entity_poly.entity_id
_entity_poly.type
_entity_poly.pdbx_seq_one_letter_code
_entity_poly.pdbx_strand_id
1 'polypeptide(L)' 'MTFETAESVTLKIWDRTAVHHTLDALVNELSVRHDTCTSKIAVTASGPNTFTVSVPA' A
#
# COMPACT_ATOMS: atom_id res chain seq x y z
N MET A 1 10.61 -13.16 7.70
CA MET A 1 9.53 -13.09 6.69
C MET A 1 9.93 -12.01 5.69
N THR A 2 10.68 -12.36 4.66
CA THR A 2 10.95 -11.48 3.52
C THR A 2 9.84 -11.72 2.51
N PHE A 3 8.86 -10.82 2.48
CA PHE A 3 7.90 -10.78 1.38
C PHE A 3 8.68 -10.41 0.11
N GLU A 4 8.80 -11.33 -0.84
CA GLU A 4 9.30 -10.98 -2.18
C GLU A 4 8.30 -10.00 -2.79
N THR A 5 8.71 -8.74 -2.85
CA THR A 5 7.84 -7.61 -3.21
C THR A 5 8.19 -7.20 -4.63
N ALA A 6 7.27 -7.35 -5.57
CA ALA A 6 7.49 -6.93 -6.96
C ALA A 6 7.60 -5.40 -7.06
N GLU A 7 6.69 -4.69 -6.40
CA GLU A 7 6.72 -3.23 -6.28
C GLU A 7 6.35 -2.82 -4.85
N SER A 8 6.99 -1.75 -4.37
CA SER A 8 6.68 -1.14 -3.08
C SER A 8 6.61 0.37 -3.23
N VAL A 9 5.56 0.97 -2.68
CA VAL A 9 5.30 2.39 -2.70
C VAL A 9 5.26 2.90 -1.27
N THR A 10 6.22 3.75 -0.91
CA THR A 10 6.21 4.47 0.36
C THR A 10 5.60 5.84 0.13
N LEU A 11 4.54 6.15 0.88
CA LEU A 11 3.90 7.46 0.84
C LEU A 11 3.73 8.06 2.23
N LYS A 12 3.69 9.38 2.24
CA LYS A 12 3.55 10.17 3.46
C LYS A 12 2.22 10.91 3.44
N ILE A 13 1.28 10.46 4.28
CA ILE A 13 -0.08 11.02 4.37
C ILE A 13 -0.15 11.97 5.56
N TRP A 14 -0.16 13.27 5.27
CA TRP A 14 -0.26 14.30 6.29
C TRP A 14 -1.69 14.47 6.83
N ASP A 15 -2.69 14.31 5.96
CA ASP A 15 -4.10 14.36 6.34
C ASP A 15 -4.55 13.03 6.94
N ARG A 16 -4.69 12.97 8.27
CA ARG A 16 -5.03 11.73 8.99
C ARG A 16 -6.45 11.25 8.72
N THR A 17 -7.35 12.15 8.29
CA THR A 17 -8.75 11.80 7.98
C THR A 17 -8.87 11.10 6.63
N ALA A 18 -7.98 11.43 5.70
CA ALA A 18 -7.90 10.84 4.37
C ALA A 18 -7.01 9.59 4.30
N VAL A 19 -6.35 9.17 5.39
CA VAL A 19 -5.44 8.01 5.39
C VAL A 19 -6.12 6.76 4.86
N HIS A 20 -7.27 6.39 5.42
CA HIS A 20 -7.98 5.17 5.01
C HIS A 20 -8.41 5.25 3.54
N HIS A 21 -9.00 6.38 3.12
CA HIS A 21 -9.42 6.58 1.74
C HIS A 21 -8.24 6.53 0.75
N THR A 22 -7.13 7.16 1.09
CA THR A 22 -5.93 7.21 0.23
C THR A 22 -5.30 5.82 0.11
N LEU A 23 -5.21 5.08 1.21
CA LEU A 23 -4.71 3.71 1.19
C LEU A 23 -5.61 2.78 0.39
N ASP A 24 -6.93 2.89 0.55
CA ASP A 24 -7.90 2.08 -0.20
C ASP A 24 -7.80 2.34 -1.71
N ALA A 25 -7.74 3.62 -2.11
CA ALA A 25 -7.54 4.01 -3.50
C ALA A 25 -6.23 3.47 -4.08
N LEU A 26 -5.12 3.57 -3.33
CA LEU A 26 -3.81 3.04 -3.75
C LEU A 26 -3.81 1.53 -3.87
N VAL A 27 -4.40 0.83 -2.91
CA VAL A 27 -4.55 -0.63 -2.93
C VAL A 27 -5.37 -1.05 -4.15
N ASN A 28 -6.43 -0.32 -4.48
CA ASN A 28 -7.24 -0.58 -5.67
C ASN A 28 -6.45 -0.32 -6.96
N GLU A 29 -5.75 0.82 -7.08
CA GLU A 29 -4.92 1.11 -8.25
C GLU A 29 -3.80 0.08 -8.46
N LEU A 30 -3.10 -0.32 -7.38
CA LEU A 30 -2.09 -1.37 -7.43
C LEU A 30 -2.71 -2.72 -7.80
N SER A 31 -3.90 -3.03 -7.29
CA SER A 31 -4.63 -4.25 -7.62
C SER A 31 -4.95 -4.33 -9.11
N VAL A 32 -5.49 -3.25 -9.69
CA VAL A 32 -5.80 -3.16 -11.12
C VAL A 32 -4.53 -3.19 -11.98
N ARG A 33 -3.48 -2.47 -11.57
CA ARG A 33 -2.23 -2.38 -12.32
C ARG A 33 -1.47 -3.70 -12.37
N HIS A 34 -1.49 -4.47 -11.27
CA HIS A 34 -0.76 -5.73 -11.14
C HIS A 34 -1.61 -6.97 -11.36
N ASP A 35 -2.90 -6.82 -11.73
CA ASP A 35 -3.89 -7.90 -11.77
C ASP A 35 -3.86 -8.76 -10.49
N THR A 36 -3.57 -8.13 -9.35
CA THR A 36 -3.38 -8.82 -8.07
C THR A 36 -4.56 -8.56 -7.17
N CYS A 37 -4.94 -9.51 -6.34
CA CYS A 37 -6.05 -9.33 -5.42
C CYS A 37 -5.65 -8.33 -4.31
N THR A 38 -6.53 -7.40 -3.96
CA THR A 38 -6.30 -6.42 -2.87
C THR A 38 -5.91 -7.09 -1.55
N SER A 39 -6.42 -8.31 -1.28
CA SER A 39 -6.05 -9.11 -0.10
C SER A 39 -4.58 -9.57 -0.07
N LYS A 40 -3.89 -9.53 -1.21
CA LYS A 40 -2.47 -9.85 -1.31
C LYS A 40 -1.59 -8.63 -1.07
N ILE A 41 -2.14 -7.41 -1.09
CA ILE A 41 -1.39 -6.17 -0.94
C ILE A 41 -1.13 -5.91 0.55
N ALA A 42 0.16 -5.81 0.91
CA ALA A 42 0.57 -5.55 2.28
C ALA A 42 0.70 -4.04 2.51
N VAL A 43 -0.04 -3.52 3.49
CA VAL A 43 0.09 -2.13 3.93
C VAL A 43 0.80 -2.11 5.29
N THR A 44 1.98 -1.50 5.33
CA THR A 44 2.81 -1.40 6.52
C THR A 44 2.94 0.05 6.96
N ALA A 45 2.56 0.36 8.20
CA ALA A 45 2.87 1.66 8.78
C ALA A 45 4.36 1.70 9.17
N SER A 46 5.18 2.40 8.39
CA SER A 46 6.63 2.49 8.60
C SER A 46 7.03 3.66 9.48
N GLY A 47 6.11 4.56 9.84
CA GLY A 47 6.38 5.70 10.71
C GLY A 47 5.18 6.61 10.93
N PRO A 48 5.35 7.72 11.67
CA PRO A 48 4.30 8.71 11.83
C PRO A 48 3.94 9.30 10.47
N ASN A 49 2.69 9.08 10.06
CA ASN A 49 2.17 9.52 8.76
C ASN A 49 2.81 8.85 7.54
N THR A 50 3.62 7.79 7.71
CA THR A 50 4.30 7.11 6.61
C THR A 50 3.78 5.68 6.47
N PHE A 51 3.32 5.35 5.26
CA PHE A 51 2.76 4.05 4.93
C PHE A 51 3.50 3.49 3.72
N THR A 52 3.86 2.22 3.81
CA THR A 52 4.49 1.47 2.73
C THR A 52 3.49 0.44 2.25
N VAL A 53 3.08 0.55 0.99
CA VAL A 53 2.18 -0.38 0.32
C VAL A 53 3.03 -1.26 -0.58
N SER A 54 2.89 -2.57 -0.45
CA SER A 54 3.78 -3.56 -1.03
C SER A 54 2.94 -4.62 -1.75
N VAL A 55 3.21 -4.83 -3.05
CA VAL A 55 2.57 -5.90 -3.82
C VAL A 55 3.47 -7.13 -3.86
N PRO A 56 2.94 -8.33 -3.57
CA PRO A 56 3.71 -9.56 -3.70
C PRO A 56 3.97 -9.84 -5.17
N ALA A 57 5.19 -10.29 -5.46
CA ALA A 57 5.61 -10.75 -6.79
C ALA A 57 4.86 -12.01 -7.23
#